data_AF-A0A968TIW3-F1
#
_entry.id   AF-A0A968TIW3-F1
#
_cell.length_a   1.000
_cell.length_b   1.000
_cell.length_c   1.000
_cell.angle_alpha   90.00
_cell.angle_beta   90.00
_cell.angle_gamma   90.00
#
_symmetry.space_group_name_H-M   'P 1'
#
loop_
_entity.id
_entity.type
_entity.pdbx_description
1 polymer ?
#
loop_
_entity_poly.entity_id
_entity_poly.type
_entity_poly.pdbx_seq_one_letter_code
_entity_poly.pdbx_strand_id
1 'polypeptide(L)'
;MLYTAIRKFPSSGLCYSSHFCGSDLWGLLACYQNSNPRQWKREEINIVVQIGSQLGVALQQTDLLAQTQRQSEALQKAVICADAANRAKSEFLANMSHELRTPLNAILGFTQVMSRDNALSAEHQENLTIINRAGEHLLNLINDILEMSKIEAGRTTLNVSSF
;
A
#
# COMPACT_ATOMS: atom_id res chain seq x y z
N MET A 1 -7.40 20.58 23.44
CA MET A 1 -8.05 21.52 24.38
C MET A 1 -9.00 22.37 23.56
N LEU A 2 -10.32 22.23 23.75
CA LEU A 2 -11.34 23.00 23.03
C LEU A 2 -11.51 24.36 23.72
N TYR A 3 -11.38 25.46 22.98
CA TYR A 3 -11.60 26.82 23.50
C TYR A 3 -12.90 27.38 22.95
N THR A 4 -13.82 27.80 23.83
CA THR A 4 -15.06 28.46 23.45
C THR A 4 -15.03 29.90 23.96
N ALA A 5 -15.16 30.88 23.07
CA ALA A 5 -15.24 32.29 23.43
C ALA A 5 -16.67 32.80 23.28
N ILE A 6 -17.16 33.55 24.28
CA ILE A 6 -18.51 34.12 24.33
C ILE A 6 -18.37 35.64 24.43
N ARG A 7 -19.07 36.39 23.58
CA ARG A 7 -19.18 37.86 23.68
C ARG A 7 -20.65 38.25 23.76
N LYS A 8 -21.00 39.13 24.71
CA LYS A 8 -22.35 39.68 24.85
C LYS A 8 -22.40 41.11 24.30
N PHE A 9 -23.41 41.43 23.50
CA PHE A 9 -23.75 42.80 23.14
C PHE A 9 -25.06 43.19 23.83
N PRO A 10 -25.09 44.21 24.71
CA PRO A 10 -26.29 44.57 25.48
C PRO A 10 -27.44 45.16 24.65
N SER A 11 -27.16 45.65 23.44
CA SER A 11 -28.10 46.41 22.60
C SER A 11 -28.71 45.62 21.44
N SER A 12 -28.38 44.34 21.28
CA SER A 12 -28.88 43.48 20.20
C SER A 12 -29.00 42.08 20.78
N GLY A 13 -30.14 41.40 20.67
CA GLY A 13 -30.41 40.10 21.29
C GLY A 13 -29.59 38.92 20.75
N LEU A 14 -28.28 39.08 20.57
CA LEU A 14 -27.34 38.16 19.93
C LEU A 14 -26.48 37.44 20.97
N CYS A 15 -26.44 36.12 20.91
CA CYS A 15 -25.49 35.28 21.62
C CYS A 15 -24.74 34.45 20.58
N TYR A 16 -23.42 34.39 20.61
CA TYR A 16 -22.67 33.51 19.74
C TYR A 16 -21.60 32.72 20.50
N SER A 17 -21.36 31.49 20.06
CA SER A 17 -20.24 30.66 20.50
C SER A 17 -19.37 30.33 19.31
N SER A 18 -18.10 30.69 19.39
CA SER A 18 -17.09 30.26 18.42
C SER A 18 -16.58 28.87 18.77
N HIS A 19 -16.39 28.04 17.74
CA HIS A 19 -15.81 26.72 17.90
C HIS A 19 -14.37 26.71 17.35
N PHE A 20 -13.41 26.41 18.23
CA PHE A 20 -11.99 26.29 17.89
C PHE A 20 -11.51 24.85 18.05
N CYS A 21 -10.86 24.30 17.03
CA CYS A 21 -10.12 23.04 17.11
C CYS A 21 -8.62 23.35 16.97
N GLY A 22 -7.87 23.23 18.07
CA GLY A 22 -6.47 23.69 18.11
C GLY A 22 -6.38 25.22 17.99
N SER A 23 -5.61 25.71 17.02
CA SER A 23 -5.48 27.14 16.70
C SER A 23 -6.55 27.68 15.76
N ASP A 24 -7.34 26.81 15.13
CA ASP A 24 -8.14 27.17 13.97
C ASP A 24 -9.61 27.35 14.35
N LEU A 25 -10.20 28.48 13.95
CA LEU A 25 -11.63 28.76 14.10
C LEU A 25 -12.40 28.00 13.03
N TRP A 26 -13.17 26.99 13.45
CA TRP A 26 -13.95 26.15 12.55
C TRP A 26 -15.33 26.71 12.23
N GLY A 27 -15.90 27.53 13.12
CA GLY A 27 -17.21 28.12 12.87
C GLY A 27 -17.78 28.93 14.02
N LEU A 28 -18.89 29.61 13.75
CA LEU A 28 -19.61 30.46 14.68
C LEU A 28 -21.08 30.01 14.75
N LEU A 29 -21.52 29.59 15.93
CA LEU A 29 -22.94 29.38 16.20
C LEU A 29 -23.49 30.68 16.79
N ALA A 30 -24.42 31.33 16.10
CA ALA A 30 -25.07 32.55 16.57
C ALA A 30 -26.58 32.33 16.76
N CYS A 31 -27.08 32.65 17.94
CA CYS A 31 -28.49 32.71 18.26
C CYS A 31 -28.91 34.18 18.34
N TYR A 32 -29.97 34.54 17.63
CA TYR A 32 -30.43 35.92 17.53
C TYR A 32 -31.92 36.03 17.79
N GLN A 33 -32.33 37.05 18.53
CA GLN A 33 -33.74 37.42 18.73
C GLN A 33 -33.99 38.84 18.22
N ASN A 34 -34.92 38.97 17.28
CA ASN A 34 -35.24 40.22 16.57
C ASN A 34 -36.46 40.96 17.14
N SER A 35 -37.20 40.34 18.05
CA SER A 35 -38.52 40.82 18.45
C SER A 35 -38.50 41.85 19.58
N ASN A 36 -37.60 41.71 20.55
CA ASN A 36 -37.45 42.59 21.73
C ASN A 36 -36.03 42.45 22.32
N PRO A 37 -35.53 43.44 23.08
CA PRO A 37 -34.29 43.29 23.86
C PRO A 37 -34.38 42.07 24.79
N ARG A 38 -33.45 41.13 24.67
CA ARG A 38 -33.43 39.89 25.48
C ARG A 38 -32.17 39.81 26.34
N GLN A 39 -32.36 39.49 27.60
CA GLN A 39 -31.29 39.04 28.48
C GLN A 39 -31.20 37.51 28.41
N TRP A 40 -30.11 36.99 27.83
CA TRP A 40 -29.83 35.56 27.78
C TRP A 40 -29.54 35.00 29.18
N LYS A 41 -30.30 33.99 29.59
CA LYS A 41 -30.06 33.27 30.86
C LYS A 41 -28.80 32.41 30.73
N ARG A 42 -28.15 32.14 31.87
CA ARG A 42 -26.93 31.30 31.91
C ARG A 42 -27.18 29.90 31.32
N GLU A 43 -28.33 29.30 31.61
CA GLU A 43 -28.71 27.97 31.11
C GLU A 43 -28.82 27.95 29.57
N GLU A 44 -29.42 28.99 28.99
CA GLU A 44 -29.56 29.11 27.53
C GLU A 44 -28.19 29.27 26.85
N ILE A 45 -27.29 30.04 27.45
CA ILE A 45 -25.91 30.19 26.98
C ILE A 45 -25.16 28.85 27.06
N ASN A 46 -25.32 28.12 28.17
CA ASN A 46 -24.69 26.82 28.35
C ASN A 46 -25.17 25.80 27.31
N ILE A 47 -26.46 25.81 26.95
CA ILE A 47 -27.02 24.95 25.90
C ILE A 47 -26.38 25.28 24.55
N VAL A 48 -26.29 26.57 24.18
CA VAL A 48 -25.67 27.00 22.91
C VAL A 48 -24.20 26.58 22.83
N VAL A 49 -23.46 26.73 23.93
CA VAL A 49 -22.06 26.27 24.02
C VAL A 49 -21.94 24.76 23.88
N GLN A 50 -22.81 23.99 24.55
CA GLN A 50 -22.79 22.54 24.50
C GLN A 50 -23.14 22.03 23.09
N ILE A 51 -24.12 22.62 22.42
CA ILE A 51 -24.47 22.31 21.02
C ILE A 51 -23.30 22.65 20.11
N GLY A 52 -22.70 23.84 20.25
CA GLY A 52 -21.53 24.24 19.48
C GLY A 52 -20.34 23.28 19.65
N SER A 53 -20.14 22.76 20.87
CA SER A 53 -19.11 21.75 21.13
C SER A 53 -19.42 20.42 20.45
N GLN A 54 -20.65 19.91 20.56
CA GLN A 54 -21.04 18.63 19.97
C GLN A 54 -21.01 18.68 18.43
N LEU A 55 -21.46 19.78 17.83
CA LEU A 55 -21.41 19.98 16.38
C LEU A 55 -19.97 19.98 15.87
N GLY A 56 -19.05 20.66 16.55
CA GLY A 56 -17.65 20.67 16.13
C GLY A 56 -16.99 19.29 16.18
N VAL A 57 -17.29 18.50 17.21
CA VAL A 57 -16.83 17.10 17.28
C VAL A 57 -17.41 16.27 16.13
N ALA A 58 -18.70 16.40 15.84
CA ALA A 58 -19.36 15.66 14.76
C ALA A 58 -18.81 16.03 13.36
N LEU A 59 -18.53 17.31 13.13
CA LEU A 59 -17.91 17.78 11.89
C LEU A 59 -16.49 17.21 11.72
N GLN A 60 -15.66 17.29 12.76
CA GLN A 60 -14.31 16.71 12.74
C GLN A 60 -14.34 15.20 12.50
N GLN A 61 -15.29 14.49 13.11
CA GLN A 61 -15.47 13.07 12.87
C GLN A 61 -15.84 12.77 11.42
N THR A 62 -16.70 13.60 10.81
CA THR A 62 -17.09 13.43 9.40
C THR A 62 -15.89 13.59 8.47
N ASP A 63 -15.05 14.59 8.70
CA ASP A 63 -13.85 14.81 7.90
C ASP A 63 -12.81 13.70 8.08
N LEU A 64 -12.61 13.24 9.32
CA LEU A 64 -11.70 12.13 9.62
C LEU A 64 -12.19 10.83 8.96
N LEU A 65 -13.49 10.56 9.00
CA LEU A 65 -14.08 9.40 8.31
C LEU A 65 -13.88 9.50 6.80
N ALA A 66 -14.12 10.67 6.20
CA ALA A 66 -13.91 10.89 4.77
C ALA A 66 -12.43 10.75 4.37
N GLN A 67 -11.50 11.19 5.21
CA GLN A 67 -10.07 11.00 4.99
C GLN A 67 -9.68 9.52 5.08
N THR A 68 -10.15 8.83 6.12
CA THR A 68 -9.88 7.40 6.33
C THR A 68 -10.42 6.57 5.18
N GLN A 69 -11.63 6.86 4.71
CA GLN A 69 -12.24 6.18 3.56
C GLN A 69 -11.41 6.37 2.29
N ARG A 70 -10.98 7.61 1.98
CA ARG A 70 -10.11 7.90 0.84
C ARG A 70 -8.77 7.16 0.92
N GLN A 71 -8.17 7.11 2.11
CA GLN A 71 -6.92 6.36 2.33
C GLN A 71 -7.13 4.86 2.14
N SER A 72 -8.23 4.31 2.65
CA SER A 72 -8.58 2.89 2.47
C SER A 72 -8.75 2.54 0.99
N GLU A 73 -9.47 3.36 0.22
CA GLU A 73 -9.65 3.16 -1.22
C GLU A 73 -8.34 3.26 -2.00
N ALA A 74 -7.50 4.24 -1.66
CA ALA A 74 -6.18 4.37 -2.27
C ALA A 74 -5.29 3.17 -1.98
N LEU A 75 -5.28 2.69 -0.73
CA LEU A 75 -4.53 1.51 -0.32
C LEU A 75 -5.04 0.25 -1.04
N GLN A 76 -6.36 0.06 -1.12
CA GLN A 76 -6.96 -1.07 -1.83
C GLN A 76 -6.57 -1.07 -3.31
N LYS A 77 -6.61 0.09 -3.98
CA LYS A 77 -6.14 0.23 -5.36
C LYS A 77 -4.66 -0.11 -5.50
N ALA A 78 -3.83 0.40 -4.59
CA ALA A 78 -2.39 0.10 -4.59
C ALA A 78 -2.11 -1.40 -4.43
N VAL A 79 -2.84 -2.09 -3.53
CA VAL A 79 -2.73 -3.54 -3.34
C VAL A 79 -3.11 -4.30 -4.61
N ILE A 80 -4.23 -3.95 -5.24
CA ILE A 80 -4.68 -4.59 -6.49
C ILE A 80 -3.64 -4.41 -7.60
N CYS A 81 -3.09 -3.19 -7.76
CA CYS A 81 -2.05 -2.93 -8.74
C CYS A 81 -0.76 -3.71 -8.46
N ALA A 82 -0.34 -3.77 -7.20
CA ALA A 82 0.85 -4.52 -6.79
C ALA A 82 0.69 -6.03 -7.05
N ASP A 83 -0.48 -6.60 -6.71
CA ASP A 83 -0.77 -8.02 -6.95
C ASP A 83 -0.79 -8.35 -8.45
N ALA A 84 -1.43 -7.51 -9.26
CA ALA A 84 -1.43 -7.66 -10.72
C ALA A 84 -0.01 -7.60 -11.31
N ALA A 85 0.83 -6.69 -10.82
CA ALA A 85 2.22 -6.58 -11.24
C ALA A 85 3.05 -7.82 -10.84
N ASN A 86 2.89 -8.31 -9.61
CA ASN A 86 3.56 -9.52 -9.14
C ASN A 86 3.15 -10.76 -9.94
N ARG A 87 1.86 -10.89 -10.26
CA ARG A 87 1.36 -11.97 -11.10
C ARG A 87 1.96 -11.92 -12.50
N ALA A 88 1.97 -10.74 -13.13
CA ALA A 88 2.56 -10.54 -14.46
C ALA A 88 4.08 -10.85 -14.45
N LYS A 89 4.82 -10.39 -13.43
CA LYS A 89 6.23 -10.73 -13.22
C LYS A 89 6.43 -12.25 -13.11
N SER A 90 5.57 -12.93 -12.37
CA SER A 90 5.65 -14.39 -12.17
C SER A 90 5.39 -15.16 -13.47
N GLU A 91 4.36 -14.78 -14.22
CA GLU A 91 4.03 -15.40 -15.51
C GLU A 91 5.15 -15.15 -16.54
N PHE A 92 5.70 -13.95 -16.58
CA PHE A 92 6.84 -13.63 -17.43
C PHE A 92 8.06 -14.50 -17.11
N LEU A 93 8.47 -14.57 -15.85
CA LEU A 93 9.63 -15.37 -15.44
C LEU A 93 9.44 -16.86 -15.75
N ALA A 94 8.25 -17.40 -15.48
CA ALA A 94 7.92 -18.80 -15.78
C ALA A 94 8.06 -19.10 -17.28
N ASN A 95 7.49 -18.25 -18.15
CA ASN A 95 7.58 -18.42 -19.58
C ASN A 95 9.03 -18.31 -20.08
N MET A 96 9.76 -17.29 -19.65
CA MET A 96 11.17 -17.12 -20.02
C MET A 96 12.02 -18.31 -19.60
N SER A 97 11.79 -18.90 -18.42
CA SER A 97 12.53 -20.09 -17.98
C SER A 97 12.29 -21.29 -18.91
N HIS A 98 11.04 -21.53 -19.32
CA HIS A 98 10.74 -22.60 -20.27
C HIS A 98 11.43 -22.39 -21.63
N GLU A 99 11.40 -21.16 -22.14
CA GLU A 99 12.04 -20.80 -23.40
C GLU A 99 13.57 -20.89 -23.34
N LEU A 100 14.18 -20.56 -22.20
CA LEU A 100 15.63 -20.67 -22.01
C LEU A 100 16.10 -22.11 -21.78
N ARG A 101 15.30 -22.94 -21.10
CA ARG A 101 15.67 -24.34 -20.80
C ARG A 101 15.85 -25.18 -22.06
N THR A 102 15.02 -24.96 -23.08
CA THR A 102 15.06 -25.75 -24.33
C THR A 102 16.39 -25.61 -25.10
N PRO A 103 16.84 -24.40 -25.50
CA PRO A 103 18.12 -24.21 -26.17
C PRO A 103 19.30 -24.55 -25.25
N LEU A 104 19.20 -24.29 -23.95
CA LEU A 104 20.28 -24.59 -23.01
C LEU A 104 20.49 -26.10 -22.83
N ASN A 105 19.40 -26.86 -22.70
CA ASN A 105 19.47 -28.32 -22.68
C ASN A 105 20.03 -28.90 -23.98
N ALA A 106 19.76 -28.29 -25.13
CA ALA A 106 20.37 -28.68 -26.39
C ALA A 106 21.90 -28.44 -26.37
N ILE A 107 22.35 -27.27 -25.93
CA ILE A 107 23.78 -26.94 -25.78
C ILE A 107 24.48 -27.92 -24.82
N LEU A 108 23.90 -28.16 -23.65
CA LEU A 108 24.44 -29.12 -22.67
C LEU A 108 24.47 -30.55 -23.23
N GLY A 109 23.42 -30.97 -23.92
CA GLY A 109 23.37 -32.27 -24.59
C GLY A 109 24.47 -32.44 -25.65
N PHE A 110 24.65 -31.44 -26.53
CA PHE A 110 25.70 -31.48 -27.55
C PHE A 110 27.10 -31.47 -26.93
N THR A 111 27.34 -30.62 -25.94
CA THR A 111 28.64 -30.57 -25.25
C THR A 111 28.96 -31.89 -24.53
N GLN A 112 27.96 -32.56 -23.94
CA GLN A 112 28.12 -33.88 -23.34
C GLN A 112 28.42 -34.97 -24.37
N VAL A 113 27.77 -34.94 -25.55
CA VAL A 113 28.07 -35.87 -26.64
C VAL A 113 29.49 -35.64 -27.17
N MET A 114 29.87 -34.39 -27.41
CA MET A 114 31.22 -34.02 -27.87
C MET A 114 32.29 -34.40 -26.83
N SER A 115 32.01 -34.22 -25.54
CA SER A 115 32.95 -34.56 -24.46
C SER A 115 33.30 -36.05 -24.39
N ARG A 116 32.53 -36.94 -25.05
CA ARG A 116 32.82 -38.38 -25.13
C ARG A 116 33.75 -38.76 -26.29
N ASP A 117 34.07 -37.80 -27.17
CA ASP A 117 34.99 -38.02 -28.28
C ASP A 117 36.45 -37.98 -27.80
N ASN A 118 37.11 -39.13 -27.84
CA ASN A 118 38.50 -39.29 -27.42
C ASN A 118 39.50 -38.70 -28.43
N ALA A 119 39.06 -38.24 -29.61
CA ALA A 119 39.90 -37.57 -30.59
C ALA A 119 40.07 -36.06 -30.32
N LEU A 120 39.35 -35.49 -29.35
CA LEU A 120 39.48 -34.07 -28.98
C LEU A 120 40.81 -33.77 -28.29
N SER A 121 41.38 -32.59 -28.56
CA SER A 121 42.54 -32.11 -27.82
C SER A 121 42.16 -31.74 -26.37
N ALA A 122 43.16 -31.74 -25.48
CA ALA A 122 42.97 -31.37 -24.07
C ALA A 122 42.34 -29.97 -23.90
N GLU A 123 42.74 -29.00 -24.73
CA GLU A 123 42.17 -27.65 -24.74
C GLU A 123 40.67 -27.64 -25.10
N HIS A 124 40.25 -28.43 -26.09
CA HIS A 124 38.83 -28.52 -26.45
C HIS A 124 38.00 -29.22 -25.36
N GLN A 125 38.56 -30.23 -24.68
CA GLN A 125 37.89 -30.85 -23.53
C GLN A 125 37.73 -29.88 -22.35
N GLU A 126 38.74 -29.06 -22.08
CA GLU A 126 38.66 -28.03 -21.05
C GLU A 126 37.59 -26.98 -21.40
N ASN A 127 37.56 -26.50 -22.65
CA ASN A 127 36.53 -25.58 -23.13
C ASN A 127 35.11 -26.16 -23.01
N LEU A 128 34.91 -27.43 -23.38
CA LEU A 128 33.61 -28.12 -23.21
C LEU A 128 33.19 -28.23 -21.74
N THR A 129 34.16 -28.44 -20.84
CA THR A 129 33.93 -28.49 -19.39
C THR A 129 33.49 -27.15 -18.85
N ILE A 130 34.14 -26.06 -19.30
CA ILE A 130 33.77 -24.68 -18.93
C ILE A 130 32.36 -24.36 -19.41
N ILE A 131 32.02 -24.69 -20.66
CA ILE A 131 30.68 -24.47 -21.22
C ILE A 131 29.62 -25.24 -20.43
N ASN A 132 29.87 -26.51 -20.09
CA ASN A 132 28.95 -27.31 -19.27
C ASN A 132 28.71 -26.66 -17.91
N ARG A 133 29.78 -26.32 -17.19
CA ARG A 133 29.68 -25.71 -15.86
C ARG A 133 28.93 -24.38 -15.90
N ALA A 134 29.16 -23.55 -16.93
CA ALA A 134 28.46 -22.30 -17.10
C ALA A 134 26.97 -22.50 -17.38
N GLY A 135 26.61 -23.47 -18.21
CA GLY A 135 25.21 -23.77 -18.53
C GLY A 135 24.43 -24.34 -17.33
N GLU A 136 25.02 -25.26 -16.59
CA GLU A 136 24.45 -25.77 -15.33
C GLU A 136 24.26 -24.66 -14.29
N HIS A 137 25.25 -23.77 -14.16
CA HIS A 137 25.13 -22.63 -13.24
C HIS A 137 23.99 -21.68 -13.64
N LEU A 138 23.82 -21.40 -14.93
CA LEU A 138 22.72 -20.57 -15.43
C LEU A 138 21.35 -21.21 -15.18
N LEU A 139 21.20 -22.53 -15.37
CA LEU A 139 19.96 -23.25 -15.04
C LEU A 139 19.60 -23.10 -13.56
N ASN A 140 20.58 -23.23 -12.67
CA ASN A 140 20.36 -23.08 -11.24
C ASN A 140 19.92 -21.65 -10.89
N LEU A 141 20.60 -20.63 -11.41
CA LEU A 141 20.20 -19.23 -11.22
C LEU A 141 18.77 -18.95 -11.69
N ILE A 142 18.39 -19.49 -12.85
CA ILE A 142 17.02 -19.33 -13.38
C ILE A 142 16.01 -20.01 -12.44
N ASN A 143 16.32 -21.21 -11.93
CA ASN A 143 15.45 -21.91 -10.99
C ASN A 143 15.32 -21.15 -9.67
N ASP A 144 16.41 -20.62 -9.10
CA ASP A 144 16.37 -19.83 -7.87
C ASP A 144 15.47 -18.58 -8.02
N ILE A 145 15.61 -17.87 -9.16
CA ILE A 145 14.77 -16.71 -9.47
C ILE A 145 13.29 -17.10 -9.60
N LEU A 146 13.00 -18.26 -10.20
CA LEU A 146 11.64 -18.77 -10.30
C LEU A 146 11.03 -19.14 -8.95
N GLU A 147 11.79 -19.80 -8.08
CA GLU A 147 11.34 -20.17 -6.75
C GLU A 147 11.03 -18.93 -5.92
N MET A 148 11.92 -17.93 -5.93
CA MET A 148 11.69 -16.64 -5.29
C MET A 148 10.41 -15.97 -5.82
N SER A 149 10.21 -15.97 -7.14
CA SER A 149 9.00 -15.41 -7.77
C SER A 149 7.71 -16.11 -7.35
N LYS A 150 7.72 -17.45 -7.18
CA LYS A 150 6.58 -18.21 -6.65
C LYS A 150 6.28 -17.88 -5.19
N ILE A 151 7.33 -17.66 -4.38
CA ILE A 151 7.19 -17.25 -2.97
C ILE A 151 6.56 -15.87 -2.87
N GLU A 152 7.06 -14.89 -3.63
CA GLU A 152 6.52 -13.52 -3.68
C GLU A 152 5.05 -13.49 -4.12
N ALA A 153 4.65 -14.40 -5.02
CA ALA A 153 3.27 -14.55 -5.47
C ALA A 153 2.37 -15.37 -4.52
N GLY A 154 2.87 -15.77 -3.35
CA GLY A 154 2.11 -16.60 -2.39
C GLY A 154 1.78 -18.01 -2.90
N ARG A 155 2.42 -18.48 -3.98
CA ARG A 155 2.17 -19.77 -4.63
C ARG A 155 3.10 -20.89 -4.15
N THR A 156 3.56 -20.82 -2.91
CA THR A 156 4.48 -21.83 -2.36
C THR A 156 3.70 -23.04 -1.87
N THR A 157 3.72 -24.13 -2.63
CA THR A 157 3.53 -25.47 -2.06
C THR A 157 4.88 -25.91 -1.48
N LEU A 158 5.00 -25.91 -0.16
CA LEU A 158 6.16 -26.50 0.52
C LEU A 158 6.25 -27.97 0.11
N ASN A 159 7.17 -28.30 -0.78
CA ASN A 159 7.51 -29.68 -1.06
C ASN A 159 8.57 -30.10 -0.04
N VAL A 160 8.11 -30.53 1.13
CA VAL A 160 8.95 -31.18 2.12
C VAL A 160 9.24 -32.58 1.60
N SER A 161 10.23 -32.71 0.71
CA SER A 161 10.83 -34.01 0.43
C SER A 161 11.47 -34.48 1.72
N SER A 162 10.89 -35.53 2.30
CA SER A 162 11.35 -36.22 3.50
C SER A 162 12.79 -36.72 3.28
N PHE A 163 13.66 -36.48 4.26
CA PHE A 163 15.00 -37.06 4.36
C PHE A 163 14.94 -38.58 4.56
#